data_AF-A0A418Q8G3-F1
#
_entry.id   AF-A0A418Q8G3-F1
#
_cell.length_a   1.000
_cell.length_b   1.000
_cell.length_c   1.000
_cell.angle_alpha   90.00
_cell.angle_beta   90.00
_cell.angle_gamma   90.00
#
_symmetry.space_group_name_H-M   'P 1'
#
loop_
_entity.id
_entity.type
_entity.pdbx_description
1 polymer ?
#
loop_
_entity_poly.entity_id
_entity_poly.type
_entity_poly.pdbx_seq_one_letter_code
_entity_poly.pdbx_strand_id
1 'polypeptide(L)'
;MLCPSCSSDSSRVVDSRTVEQGVSIRRRRECSQCHTRFTTIERSVLLVTKRNGVTEEFSRDKVIKGVRRACQGREVSDDALKRLAHEVEQSIRVQHGSQVQANQIGLAILDPLRKLDEVAYLRFASVYKSFNCAEDFEQEIESLRAHRAHRALQNAAEQVAPPQDVQDEQNAESN
;
A
#
# COMPACT_ATOMS: atom_id res chain seq x y z
N MET A 1 19.49 -16.70 13.39
CA MET A 1 18.95 -17.56 12.30
C MET A 1 19.91 -18.72 12.15
N LEU A 2 19.41 -19.97 12.15
CA LEU A 2 20.25 -21.17 12.18
C LEU A 2 20.86 -21.47 10.80
N CYS A 3 22.12 -21.91 10.78
CA CYS A 3 22.78 -22.40 9.57
C CYS A 3 22.13 -23.71 9.10
N PRO A 4 21.70 -23.82 7.82
CA PRO A 4 21.08 -25.04 7.32
C PRO A 4 22.02 -26.25 7.21
N SER A 5 23.34 -26.06 7.28
CA SER A 5 24.32 -27.15 7.18
C SER A 5 24.79 -27.69 8.53
N CYS A 6 25.00 -26.83 9.52
CA CYS A 6 25.55 -27.23 10.83
C CYS A 6 24.70 -26.78 12.03
N SER A 7 23.55 -26.14 11.80
CA SER A 7 22.63 -25.66 12.83
C SER A 7 23.19 -24.64 13.83
N SER A 8 24.42 -24.15 13.65
CA SER A 8 24.97 -23.01 14.39
C SER A 8 24.13 -21.75 14.18
N ASP A 9 23.93 -20.94 15.21
CA ASP A 9 23.27 -19.63 15.14
C ASP A 9 24.20 -18.48 14.71
N SER A 10 25.52 -18.71 14.79
CA SER A 10 26.55 -17.77 14.39
C SER A 10 26.66 -17.64 12.86
N SER A 11 26.27 -16.47 12.35
CA SER A 11 26.38 -16.10 10.94
C SER A 11 26.54 -14.59 10.75
N ARG A 12 27.26 -14.18 9.70
CA ARG A 12 27.42 -12.76 9.31
C ARG A 12 26.66 -12.44 8.03
N VAL A 13 26.19 -11.20 7.89
CA VAL A 13 25.52 -10.71 6.67
C VAL A 13 26.60 -10.26 5.67
N VAL A 14 26.50 -10.75 4.43
CA VAL A 14 27.45 -10.48 3.34
C VAL A 14 26.84 -9.51 2.32
N ASP A 15 25.56 -9.69 2.00
CA ASP A 15 24.81 -8.84 1.06
C ASP A 15 23.38 -8.68 1.57
N SER A 16 22.79 -7.50 1.40
CA SER A 16 21.44 -7.18 1.83
C SER A 16 20.73 -6.39 0.73
N ARG A 17 19.60 -6.92 0.26
CA ARG A 17 18.80 -6.29 -0.79
C ARG A 17 17.35 -6.23 -0.38
N THR A 18 16.72 -5.09 -0.67
CA THR A 18 15.28 -4.92 -0.54
C THR A 18 14.58 -5.61 -1.73
N VAL A 19 13.58 -6.44 -1.43
CA VAL A 19 12.79 -7.22 -2.40
C VAL A 19 11.29 -7.05 -2.11
N GLU A 20 10.42 -7.57 -2.98
CA GLU A 20 8.95 -7.42 -2.88
C GLU A 20 8.51 -5.95 -2.70
N GLN A 21 9.09 -5.03 -3.48
CA GLN A 21 8.82 -3.58 -3.42
C GLN A 21 8.97 -2.94 -2.03
N GLY A 22 9.99 -3.33 -1.26
CA GLY A 22 10.24 -2.71 0.05
C GLY A 22 9.79 -3.54 1.25
N VAL A 23 8.94 -4.54 1.02
CA VAL A 23 8.24 -5.26 2.10
C VAL A 23 9.10 -6.35 2.73
N SER A 24 10.14 -6.80 2.03
CA SER A 24 11.05 -7.81 2.55
C SER A 24 12.50 -7.52 2.21
N ILE A 25 13.37 -7.99 3.09
CA ILE A 25 14.82 -7.86 2.95
C ILE A 25 15.40 -9.25 2.76
N ARG A 26 15.98 -9.48 1.58
CA ARG A 26 16.75 -10.67 1.29
C ARG A 26 18.19 -10.43 1.75
N ARG A 27 18.65 -11.24 2.71
CA ARG A 27 20.03 -11.19 3.21
C ARG A 27 20.77 -12.46 2.81
N ARG A 28 21.94 -12.31 2.19
CA ARG A 28 22.90 -13.40 2.01
C ARG A 28 23.79 -13.46 3.24
N ARG A 29 23.77 -14.58 3.94
CA ARG A 29 24.53 -14.82 5.17
C ARG A 29 25.60 -15.87 4.92
N GLU A 30 26.68 -15.81 5.68
CA GLU A 30 27.74 -16.80 5.72
C GLU A 30 27.88 -17.31 7.16
N CYS A 31 27.88 -18.63 7.35
CA CYS A 31 28.06 -19.23 8.68
C CYS A 31 29.50 -19.02 9.16
N SER A 32 29.65 -18.61 10.42
CA SER A 32 30.98 -18.39 11.01
C SER A 32 31.72 -19.69 11.35
N GLN A 33 31.01 -20.83 11.44
CA GLN A 33 31.60 -22.13 11.79
C GLN A 33 31.95 -22.99 10.57
N CYS A 34 31.01 -23.15 9.64
CA CYS A 34 31.20 -24.04 8.48
C CYS A 34 31.38 -23.29 7.15
N HIS A 35 31.35 -21.95 7.18
CA HIS A 35 31.48 -21.07 6.00
C HIS A 35 30.41 -21.27 4.91
N THR A 36 29.38 -22.10 5.13
CA THR A 36 28.26 -22.22 4.19
C THR A 36 27.54 -20.88 4.04
N ARG A 37 27.30 -20.50 2.78
CA ARG A 37 26.47 -19.35 2.43
C ARG A 37 25.02 -19.76 2.26
N PHE A 38 24.11 -18.98 2.85
CA PHE A 38 22.67 -19.21 2.75
C PHE A 38 21.92 -17.89 2.63
N THR A 39 20.68 -17.93 2.15
CA THR A 39 19.83 -16.75 2.02
C THR A 39 18.73 -16.80 3.06
N THR A 40 18.47 -15.67 3.69
CA THR A 40 17.32 -15.48 4.59
C THR A 40 16.45 -14.35 4.05
N ILE A 41 15.14 -14.48 4.20
CA ILE A 41 14.17 -13.45 3.81
C ILE A 41 13.49 -12.96 5.08
N GLU A 42 13.73 -11.72 5.43
CA GLU A 42 13.06 -11.04 6.54
C GLU A 42 11.85 -10.30 5.97
N ARG A 43 10.64 -10.59 6.48
CA ARG A 43 9.39 -9.96 6.02
C ARG A 43 8.82 -9.10 7.14
N SER A 44 8.47 -7.85 6.84
CA SER A 44 7.69 -7.04 7.78
C SER A 44 6.23 -7.45 7.70
N VAL A 45 5.75 -8.21 8.69
CA VAL A 45 4.36 -8.65 8.75
C VAL A 45 3.49 -7.49 9.24
N LEU A 46 2.41 -7.20 8.51
CA LEU A 46 1.35 -6.31 8.97
C LEU A 46 0.23 -7.16 9.55
N LEU A 47 -0.08 -6.97 10.83
CA LEU A 47 -1.12 -7.72 11.53
C LEU A 47 -2.44 -6.95 11.48
N VAL A 48 -3.54 -7.68 11.30
CA VAL A 48 -4.90 -7.16 11.25
C VAL A 48 -5.68 -7.72 12.41
N THR A 49 -6.10 -6.86 13.32
CA THR A 49 -7.02 -7.22 14.40
C THR A 49 -8.46 -7.07 13.90
N LYS A 50 -9.21 -8.17 13.96
CA LYS A 50 -10.62 -8.24 13.59
C LYS A 50 -11.52 -7.72 14.70
N ARG A 51 -12.79 -7.44 14.37
CA ARG A 51 -13.79 -6.99 15.36
C ARG A 51 -14.00 -7.97 16.51
N ASN A 52 -13.81 -9.27 16.27
CA ASN A 52 -13.89 -10.32 17.29
C ASN A 52 -12.58 -10.51 18.08
N GLY A 53 -11.58 -9.65 17.90
CA GLY A 53 -10.28 -9.71 18.58
C GLY A 53 -9.26 -10.67 17.95
N VAL A 54 -9.68 -11.52 17.00
CA VAL A 54 -8.75 -12.41 16.29
C VAL A 54 -7.76 -11.59 15.46
N THR A 55 -6.48 -11.93 15.54
CA THR A 55 -5.43 -11.29 14.75
C THR A 55 -4.95 -12.23 13.66
N GLU A 56 -4.81 -11.70 12.45
CA GLU A 56 -4.28 -12.43 11.29
C GLU A 56 -3.34 -11.55 10.47
N GLU A 57 -2.58 -12.14 9.55
CA GLU A 57 -1.76 -11.37 8.63
C GLU A 57 -2.60 -10.61 7.60
N PHE A 58 -2.19 -9.40 7.27
CA PHE A 58 -2.78 -8.61 6.20
C PHE A 58 -2.62 -9.33 4.85
N SER A 59 -3.70 -9.36 4.08
CA SER A 59 -3.72 -9.99 2.76
C SER A 59 -4.31 -9.04 1.73
N ARG A 60 -3.50 -8.67 0.73
CA ARG A 60 -3.95 -7.88 -0.43
C ARG A 60 -5.10 -8.56 -1.15
N ASP A 61 -5.10 -9.88 -1.25
CA ASP A 61 -6.18 -10.64 -1.90
C ASP A 61 -7.52 -10.45 -1.20
N LYS A 62 -7.53 -10.31 0.14
CA LYS A 62 -8.76 -9.99 0.88
C LYS A 62 -9.27 -8.59 0.56
N VAL A 63 -8.38 -7.61 0.42
CA VAL A 63 -8.72 -6.25 -0.03
C VAL A 63 -9.33 -6.28 -1.42
N ILE A 64 -8.65 -6.94 -2.38
CA ILE A 64 -9.12 -7.07 -3.77
C ILE A 64 -10.51 -7.72 -3.81
N LYS A 65 -10.71 -8.83 -3.08
CA LYS A 65 -12.01 -9.51 -3.00
C LYS A 65 -13.11 -8.61 -2.44
N GLY A 66 -12.81 -7.83 -1.38
CA GLY A 66 -13.76 -6.88 -0.79
C GLY A 66 -14.16 -5.77 -1.76
N VAL A 67 -13.18 -5.17 -2.44
CA VAL A 67 -13.40 -4.08 -3.40
C VAL A 67 -14.11 -4.57 -4.66
N ARG A 68 -13.78 -5.78 -5.14
CA ARG A 68 -14.37 -6.36 -6.37
C ARG A 68 -15.90 -6.43 -6.31
N ARG A 69 -16.47 -6.64 -5.12
CA ARG A 69 -17.93 -6.63 -4.94
C ARG A 69 -18.53 -5.25 -5.24
N ALA A 70 -17.88 -4.16 -4.84
CA ALA A 70 -18.34 -2.80 -5.13
C ALA A 70 -18.17 -2.45 -6.63
N CYS A 71 -17.13 -2.99 -7.27
CA CYS A 71 -16.85 -2.80 -8.70
C CYS A 71 -17.71 -3.67 -9.65
N GLN A 72 -18.69 -4.45 -9.17
CA GLN A 72 -19.51 -5.29 -10.06
C GLN A 72 -20.24 -4.46 -11.13
N GLY A 73 -20.09 -4.87 -12.39
CA GLY A 73 -20.64 -4.16 -13.56
C GLY A 73 -19.91 -2.87 -13.92
N ARG A 74 -18.69 -2.64 -13.39
CA ARG A 74 -17.81 -1.51 -13.73
C ARG A 74 -16.61 -2.02 -14.53
N GLU A 75 -16.06 -1.16 -15.39
CA GLU A 75 -14.86 -1.45 -16.20
C GLU A 75 -13.57 -1.23 -15.38
N VAL A 76 -13.38 -2.03 -14.34
CA VAL A 76 -12.19 -1.96 -13.47
C VAL A 76 -11.32 -3.19 -13.72
N SER A 77 -10.09 -2.96 -14.20
CA SER A 77 -9.13 -4.04 -14.46
C SER A 77 -8.57 -4.65 -13.17
N ASP A 78 -8.20 -5.93 -13.25
CA ASP A 78 -7.56 -6.65 -12.14
C ASP A 78 -6.24 -5.99 -11.71
N ASP A 79 -5.48 -5.42 -12.64
CA ASP A 79 -4.24 -4.70 -12.31
C ASP A 79 -4.50 -3.38 -11.59
N ALA A 80 -5.61 -2.68 -11.90
CA ALA A 80 -6.01 -1.51 -11.13
C ALA A 80 -6.37 -1.88 -9.68
N LEU A 81 -7.06 -3.01 -9.47
CA LEU A 81 -7.36 -3.51 -8.13
C LEU A 81 -6.10 -3.91 -7.34
N LYS A 82 -5.11 -4.51 -8.01
CA LYS A 82 -3.82 -4.83 -7.38
C LYS A 82 -3.07 -3.56 -6.96
N ARG A 83 -3.03 -2.54 -7.82
CA ARG A 83 -2.43 -1.23 -7.49
C ARG A 83 -3.12 -0.57 -6.31
N LEU A 84 -4.46 -0.58 -6.30
CA LEU A 84 -5.26 -0.08 -5.17
C LEU A 84 -4.91 -0.83 -3.87
N ALA A 85 -4.88 -2.16 -3.89
CA ALA A 85 -4.56 -2.94 -2.70
C ALA A 85 -3.13 -2.68 -2.18
N HIS A 86 -2.19 -2.37 -3.08
CA HIS A 86 -0.84 -1.95 -2.72
C HIS A 86 -0.82 -0.55 -2.08
N GLU A 87 -1.51 0.44 -2.66
CA GLU A 87 -1.64 1.80 -2.09
C GLU A 87 -2.26 1.76 -0.69
N VAL A 88 -3.29 0.92 -0.49
CA VAL A 88 -3.94 0.70 0.81
C VAL A 88 -2.96 0.10 1.83
N GLU A 89 -2.16 -0.88 1.45
CA GLU A 89 -1.19 -1.45 2.39
C GLU A 89 -0.12 -0.43 2.79
N GLN A 90 0.40 0.32 1.82
CA GLN A 90 1.40 1.35 2.09
C GLN A 90 0.85 2.43 3.02
N SER A 91 -0.35 2.96 2.76
CA SER A 91 -0.96 3.99 3.60
C SER A 91 -1.17 3.51 5.03
N ILE A 92 -1.62 2.26 5.20
CA ILE A 92 -1.82 1.65 6.52
C ILE A 92 -0.50 1.47 7.26
N ARG A 93 0.56 1.02 6.58
CA ARG A 93 1.88 0.87 7.21
C ARG A 93 2.42 2.20 7.71
N VAL A 94 2.22 3.28 6.95
CA VAL A 94 2.62 4.64 7.34
C VAL A 94 1.80 5.14 8.54
N GLN A 95 0.49 4.90 8.56
CA GLN A 95 -0.42 5.44 9.58
C GLN A 95 -0.47 4.63 10.88
N HIS A 96 -0.32 3.30 10.80
CA HIS A 96 -0.57 2.38 11.92
C HIS A 96 0.63 1.46 12.25
N GLY A 97 1.71 1.52 11.47
CA GLY A 97 2.90 0.69 11.70
C GLY A 97 2.64 -0.79 11.38
N SER A 98 2.89 -1.67 12.36
CA SER A 98 2.86 -3.13 12.17
C SER A 98 1.53 -3.80 12.52
N GLN A 99 0.55 -3.07 13.06
CA GLN A 99 -0.75 -3.62 13.45
C GLN A 99 -1.88 -2.63 13.19
N VAL A 100 -2.97 -3.09 12.58
CA VAL A 100 -4.12 -2.27 12.19
C VAL A 100 -5.44 -2.94 12.54
N GLN A 101 -6.45 -2.15 12.86
CA GLN A 101 -7.82 -2.64 13.02
C GLN A 101 -8.48 -2.86 11.66
N ALA A 102 -9.26 -3.93 11.50
CA ALA A 102 -9.90 -4.26 10.22
C ALA A 102 -10.81 -3.14 9.67
N ASN A 103 -11.43 -2.35 10.56
CA ASN A 103 -12.24 -1.20 10.15
C ASN A 103 -11.40 -0.12 9.46
N GLN A 104 -10.18 0.14 9.97
CA GLN A 104 -9.28 1.14 9.40
C GLN A 104 -8.82 0.76 7.99
N ILE A 105 -8.69 -0.55 7.69
CA ILE A 105 -8.45 -1.01 6.31
C ILE A 105 -9.60 -0.61 5.39
N GLY A 106 -10.84 -0.77 5.84
CA GLY A 106 -12.04 -0.36 5.10
C GLY A 106 -12.05 1.12 4.78
N LEU A 107 -11.71 1.96 5.76
CA LEU A 107 -11.61 3.40 5.57
C LEU A 107 -10.46 3.78 4.62
N ALA A 108 -9.29 3.12 4.74
CA ALA A 108 -8.15 3.36 3.87
C ALA A 108 -8.39 3.00 2.40
N ILE A 109 -9.37 2.13 2.11
CA ILE A 109 -9.77 1.78 0.74
C ILE A 109 -10.52 2.92 0.04
N LEU A 110 -11.21 3.77 0.81
CA LEU A 110 -12.12 4.79 0.26
C LEU A 110 -11.40 5.78 -0.66
N ASP A 111 -10.27 6.34 -0.24
CA ASP A 111 -9.54 7.33 -1.04
C ASP A 111 -9.00 6.78 -2.38
N PRO A 112 -8.27 5.65 -2.44
CA PRO A 112 -7.83 5.12 -3.72
C PRO A 112 -8.99 4.61 -4.58
N LEU A 113 -10.07 4.09 -3.97
CA LEU A 113 -11.26 3.68 -4.72
C LEU A 113 -12.00 4.88 -5.32
N ARG A 114 -12.05 6.02 -4.61
CA ARG A 114 -12.62 7.28 -5.11
C ARG A 114 -11.94 7.75 -6.39
N LYS A 115 -10.61 7.64 -6.45
CA LYS A 115 -9.82 7.98 -7.65
C LYS A 115 -10.04 6.99 -8.79
N LEU A 116 -10.36 5.74 -8.47
CA LEU A 116 -10.50 4.65 -9.43
C LEU A 116 -11.88 4.60 -10.08
N ASP A 117 -12.95 4.65 -9.29
CA ASP A 117 -14.34 4.64 -9.79
C ASP A 117 -15.30 5.21 -8.72
N GLU A 118 -15.93 6.35 -9.02
CA GLU A 118 -16.83 7.06 -8.08
C GLU A 118 -18.09 6.24 -7.70
N VAL A 119 -18.59 5.39 -8.60
CA VAL A 119 -19.78 4.57 -8.35
C VAL A 119 -19.44 3.40 -7.42
N ALA A 120 -18.32 2.71 -7.67
CA ALA A 120 -17.80 1.67 -6.79
C ALA A 120 -17.45 2.25 -5.41
N TYR A 121 -16.90 3.47 -5.37
CA TYR A 121 -16.69 4.21 -4.15
C TYR A 121 -17.99 4.40 -3.36
N LEU A 122 -19.05 4.94 -3.96
CA LEU A 122 -20.34 5.15 -3.25
C LEU A 122 -20.93 3.84 -2.71
N ARG A 123 -20.86 2.76 -3.51
CA ARG A 123 -21.31 1.42 -3.08
C ARG A 123 -20.51 0.86 -1.91
N PHE A 124 -19.22 1.14 -1.87
CA PHE A 124 -18.35 0.70 -0.78
C PHE A 124 -18.53 1.57 0.46
N ALA A 125 -18.60 2.89 0.27
CA ALA A 125 -18.81 3.88 1.32
C ALA A 125 -20.13 3.67 2.06
N SER A 126 -21.21 3.31 1.37
CA SER A 126 -22.51 3.08 2.01
C SER A 126 -22.48 2.02 3.10
N VAL A 127 -21.63 0.99 2.95
CA VAL A 127 -21.44 -0.05 3.98
C VAL A 127 -20.54 0.44 5.10
N TYR A 128 -19.37 0.99 4.77
CA TYR A 128 -18.33 1.31 5.76
C TYR A 128 -18.58 2.61 6.54
N LYS A 129 -19.29 3.58 5.94
CA LYS A 129 -19.78 4.78 6.61
C LYS A 129 -21.21 4.64 7.15
N SER A 130 -21.81 3.46 6.99
CA SER A 130 -23.14 3.12 7.50
C SER A 130 -24.24 4.10 7.07
N PHE A 131 -24.41 4.27 5.76
CA PHE A 131 -25.49 5.08 5.22
C PHE A 131 -26.84 4.45 5.56
N ASN A 132 -27.76 5.25 6.08
CA ASN A 132 -29.09 4.82 6.53
C ASN A 132 -30.21 5.48 5.71
N CYS A 133 -29.94 6.62 5.07
CA CYS A 133 -30.95 7.39 4.35
C CYS A 133 -30.41 8.02 3.06
N ALA A 134 -31.31 8.64 2.28
CA ALA A 134 -30.94 9.27 1.00
C ALA A 134 -30.01 10.47 1.21
N GLU A 135 -30.18 11.18 2.32
CA GLU A 135 -29.38 12.34 2.71
C GLU A 135 -27.90 11.98 2.90
N ASP A 136 -27.59 10.78 3.38
CA ASP A 136 -26.20 10.31 3.51
C ASP A 136 -25.54 10.18 2.12
N PHE A 137 -26.31 9.71 1.11
CA PHE A 137 -25.82 9.67 -0.26
C PHE A 137 -25.64 11.08 -0.82
N GLU A 138 -26.56 12.00 -0.57
CA GLU A 138 -26.46 13.38 -1.04
C GLU A 138 -25.20 14.06 -0.51
N GLN A 139 -24.93 13.95 0.80
CA GLN A 139 -23.72 14.49 1.43
C GLN A 139 -22.45 13.90 0.81
N GLU A 140 -22.43 12.59 0.58
CA GLU A 140 -21.26 11.93 -0.01
C GLU A 140 -21.07 12.30 -1.48
N ILE A 141 -22.16 12.46 -2.25
CA ILE A 141 -22.13 12.93 -3.64
C ILE A 141 -21.63 14.37 -3.72
N GLU A 142 -22.03 15.24 -2.79
CA GLU A 142 -21.51 16.60 -2.71
C GLU A 142 -20.01 16.61 -2.44
N SER A 143 -19.55 15.80 -1.48
CA SER A 143 -18.12 15.59 -1.19
C SER A 143 -17.34 15.10 -2.42
N LEU A 144 -17.91 14.16 -3.20
CA LEU A 144 -17.31 13.70 -4.45
C LEU A 144 -17.16 14.81 -5.49
N ARG A 145 -18.20 15.63 -5.67
CA ARG A 145 -18.17 16.77 -6.60
C ARG A 145 -17.09 17.78 -6.21
N ALA A 146 -17.00 18.11 -4.92
CA ALA A 146 -15.96 18.99 -4.40
C ALA A 146 -14.55 18.42 -4.62
N HIS A 147 -14.36 17.12 -4.36
CA HIS A 147 -13.09 16.44 -4.60
C HIS A 147 -12.69 16.44 -6.09
N ARG A 148 -13.65 16.21 -6.99
CA ARG A 148 -13.44 16.28 -8.44
C ARG A 148 -13.02 17.69 -8.88
N ALA A 149 -13.69 18.72 -8.38
CA ALA A 149 -13.34 20.11 -8.67
C ALA A 149 -11.91 20.44 -8.20
N HIS A 150 -11.55 20.01 -6.98
CA HIS A 150 -10.19 20.20 -6.46
C HIS A 150 -9.13 19.49 -7.30
N ARG A 151 -9.36 18.22 -7.69
CA ARG A 151 -8.42 17.50 -8.58
C ARG A 151 -8.28 18.15 -9.96
N ALA A 152 -9.37 18.68 -10.52
CA ALA A 152 -9.33 19.39 -11.80
C ALA A 152 -8.46 20.65 -11.70
N LEU A 153 -8.58 21.42 -10.61
CA LEU A 153 -7.76 22.60 -10.35
C LEU A 153 -6.28 22.24 -10.16
N GLN A 154 -5.98 21.18 -9.40
CA GLN A 154 -4.61 20.72 -9.20
C GLN A 154 -3.95 20.28 -10.51
N ASN A 155 -4.65 19.46 -11.31
CA ASN A 155 -4.13 19.02 -12.61
C ASN A 155 -3.88 20.21 -13.55
N ALA A 156 -4.74 21.23 -13.52
CA ALA A 156 -4.56 22.45 -14.32
C ALA A 156 -3.34 23.26 -13.85
N ALA A 157 -3.10 23.37 -12.55
CA ALA A 157 -1.93 24.07 -12.00
C ALA A 157 -0.61 23.34 -12.34
N GLU A 158 -0.60 22.01 -12.32
CA GLU A 158 0.58 21.19 -12.59
C GLU A 158 0.97 21.20 -14.08
N GLN A 159 0.01 21.37 -15.00
CA GLN A 159 0.25 21.52 -16.43
C GLN A 159 0.78 22.91 -16.84
N VAL A 160 0.67 23.91 -15.95
CA VAL A 160 1.18 25.27 -16.17
C VAL A 160 2.59 25.43 -15.60
N ALA A 161 3.08 24.47 -14.81
CA ALA A 161 4.44 24.51 -14.29
C ALA A 161 5.47 24.33 -15.43
N PRO A 162 6.44 25.25 -15.60
CA PRO A 162 7.47 25.09 -16.62
C PRO A 162 8.32 23.86 -16.31
N PRO A 163 8.87 23.18 -17.34
CA PRO A 163 9.82 22.09 -17.12
C PRO A 163 10.99 22.63 -16.29
N GLN A 164 11.35 21.92 -15.22
CA GLN A 164 12.56 22.20 -14.47
C GLN A 164 13.74 21.82 -15.36
N ASP A 165 14.22 22.78 -16.15
CA ASP A 165 15.44 22.63 -16.92
C ASP A 165 16.63 22.41 -15.96
N VAL A 166 17.18 21.19 -16.11
CA VAL A 166 18.57 20.75 -15.91
C VAL A 166 19.55 21.86 -15.50
N GLN A 167 20.10 21.75 -14.29
CA GLN A 167 21.35 22.41 -13.90
C GLN A 167 22.27 21.37 -13.23
N ASP A 168 22.89 20.52 -14.04
CA ASP A 168 24.10 19.76 -13.70
C ASP A 168 25.20 20.12 -14.72
N GLU A 169 25.59 21.40 -14.74
CA GLU A 169 26.86 21.84 -15.35
C GLU A 169 27.47 22.91 -14.46
N GLN A 170 28.10 22.48 -13.37
CA GLN A 170 29.10 23.26 -12.62
C GLN A 170 29.92 22.31 -11.75
N ASN A 171 30.73 21.46 -12.39
CA ASN A 171 31.87 20.83 -11.73
C ASN A 171 33.01 20.63 -12.74
N ALA A 172 33.51 21.75 -13.24
CA ALA A 172 34.79 21.83 -13.93
C ALA A 172 35.37 23.22 -13.68
N GLU A 173 35.89 23.43 -12.47
CA GLU A 173 37.05 24.29 -12.15
C GLU A 173 37.16 24.41 -10.62
N SER A 174 38.36 24.13 -10.10
CA SER A 174 38.80 24.24 -8.69
C SER A 174 38.82 22.94 -7.86
N ASN A 175 39.74 22.02 -8.16
CA ASN A 175 40.97 21.78 -7.36
C ASN A 175 41.83 20.70 -8.00
#